data_AF-A0A433K354-F1
#
_entry.id   AF-A0A433K354-F1
#
_cell.length_a   1.000
_cell.length_b   1.000
_cell.length_c   1.000
_cell.angle_alpha   90.00
_cell.angle_beta   90.00
_cell.angle_gamma   90.00
#
_symmetry.space_group_name_H-M   'P 1'
#
loop_
_entity.id
_entity.type
_entity.pdbx_description
1 polymer ?
#
loop_
_entity_poly.entity_id
_entity_poly.type
_entity_poly.pdbx_seq_one_letter_code
_entity_poly.pdbx_strand_id
1 'polypeptide(L)'
;MKTLLTLFGLGLVSSAFAVPLCTGTATSACSKITSESTCANYYLSGSSDIQCKWNGSYCSDGGGICATVACKGTAVSSCSSLVGNECNNSYTTSGYQCLSAENGCFQNSSQCASN
;
A
#
# COMPACT_ATOMS: atom_id res chain seq x y z
N MET A 1 -11.08 -9.09 57.57
CA MET A 1 -11.35 -9.54 56.19
C MET A 1 -11.83 -8.33 55.39
N LYS A 2 -10.97 -7.75 54.56
CA LYS A 2 -11.35 -6.71 53.60
C LYS A 2 -10.63 -7.02 52.28
N THR A 3 -11.37 -7.70 51.41
CA THR A 3 -11.03 -8.01 50.03
C THR A 3 -10.90 -6.71 49.25
N LEU A 4 -9.70 -6.36 48.80
CA LEU A 4 -9.51 -5.31 47.81
C LEU A 4 -9.08 -6.00 46.51
N LEU A 5 -10.08 -6.29 45.67
CA LEU A 5 -9.89 -6.67 44.27
C LEU A 5 -9.32 -5.44 43.54
N THR A 6 -8.00 -5.38 43.37
CA THR A 6 -7.40 -4.49 42.39
C THR A 6 -7.63 -5.11 41.01
N LEU A 7 -8.52 -4.46 40.25
CA LEU A 7 -8.83 -4.77 38.88
C LEU A 7 -7.54 -4.87 38.07
N PHE A 8 -7.26 -6.07 37.54
CA PHE A 8 -6.39 -6.22 36.39
C PHE A 8 -6.98 -5.38 35.27
N GLY A 9 -6.32 -4.26 34.96
CA GLY A 9 -6.63 -3.44 33.81
C GLY A 9 -6.62 -4.32 32.57
N LEU A 10 -7.79 -4.57 32.01
CA LEU A 10 -7.91 -4.97 30.62
C LEU A 10 -7.31 -3.84 29.80
N GLY A 11 -6.03 -3.99 29.46
CA GLY A 11 -5.40 -3.24 28.39
C GLY A 11 -6.18 -3.53 27.12
N LEU A 12 -7.13 -2.66 26.81
CA LEU A 12 -7.72 -2.52 25.49
C LEU A 12 -6.59 -2.07 24.57
N VAL A 13 -5.79 -3.03 24.09
CA VAL A 13 -5.01 -2.87 22.86
C VAL A 13 -6.02 -2.55 21.78
N SER A 14 -6.18 -1.26 21.55
CA SER A 14 -6.91 -0.72 20.41
C SER A 14 -6.10 -1.12 19.19
N SER A 15 -6.33 -2.34 18.70
CA SER A 15 -5.90 -2.74 17.37
C SER A 15 -6.69 -1.88 16.40
N ALA A 16 -6.18 -0.68 16.15
CA ALA A 16 -6.49 0.03 14.92
C ALA A 16 -6.16 -0.95 13.80
N PHE A 17 -7.19 -1.52 13.18
CA PHE A 17 -7.04 -2.35 11.99
C PHE A 17 -6.50 -1.43 10.90
N ALA A 18 -5.19 -1.28 10.83
CA ALA A 18 -4.53 -0.54 9.78
C ALA A 18 -4.83 -1.29 8.49
N VAL A 19 -5.72 -0.73 7.67
CA VAL A 19 -5.96 -1.25 6.33
C VAL A 19 -4.63 -1.14 5.57
N PRO A 20 -4.10 -2.24 5.03
CA PRO A 20 -2.82 -2.22 4.34
C PRO A 20 -2.91 -1.35 3.08
N LEU A 21 -1.79 -0.78 2.63
CA LEU A 21 -1.75 -0.06 1.36
C LEU A 21 -1.75 -1.04 0.19
N CYS A 22 -2.47 -0.71 -0.89
CA CYS A 22 -2.40 -1.50 -2.13
C CYS A 22 -1.01 -1.34 -2.75
N THR A 23 -0.45 -2.44 -3.25
CA THR A 23 0.86 -2.47 -3.88
C THR A 23 0.74 -2.76 -5.37
N GLY A 24 1.64 -2.17 -6.17
CA GLY A 24 1.68 -2.36 -7.61
C GLY A 24 0.57 -1.63 -8.37
N THR A 25 0.08 -2.19 -9.47
CA THR A 25 -0.68 -1.51 -10.54
C THR A 25 -2.18 -1.77 -10.49
N ALA A 26 -2.99 -0.75 -10.76
CA ALA A 26 -4.43 -0.94 -10.92
C ALA A 26 -4.73 -1.83 -12.14
N THR A 27 -5.58 -2.83 -11.96
CA THR A 27 -6.12 -3.68 -13.03
C THR A 27 -7.64 -3.66 -13.01
N SER A 28 -8.25 -3.92 -14.16
CA SER A 28 -9.69 -4.15 -14.28
C SER A 28 -10.10 -5.59 -13.93
N ALA A 29 -9.14 -6.52 -13.83
CA ALA A 29 -9.39 -7.91 -13.46
C ALA A 29 -8.08 -8.60 -13.02
N CYS A 30 -8.02 -9.14 -11.80
CA CYS A 30 -6.86 -9.93 -11.37
C CYS A 30 -6.74 -11.24 -12.19
N SER A 31 -7.86 -11.79 -12.67
CA SER A 31 -7.90 -13.01 -13.48
C SER A 31 -7.16 -12.93 -14.82
N LYS A 32 -6.81 -11.74 -15.29
CA LYS A 32 -5.97 -11.54 -16.49
C LYS A 32 -4.48 -11.77 -16.21
N ILE A 33 -4.07 -11.77 -14.94
CA ILE A 33 -2.68 -12.01 -14.56
C ILE A 33 -2.43 -13.51 -14.47
N THR A 34 -1.61 -14.02 -15.38
CA THR A 34 -1.29 -15.45 -15.49
C THR A 34 0.00 -15.84 -14.77
N SER A 35 0.69 -14.87 -14.17
CA SER A 35 1.98 -15.07 -13.51
C SER A 35 1.86 -14.91 -12.00
N GLU A 36 2.24 -15.96 -11.27
CA GLU A 36 2.26 -15.99 -9.80
C GLU A 36 3.09 -14.86 -9.21
N SER A 37 4.31 -14.66 -9.71
CA SER A 37 5.26 -13.67 -9.19
C SER A 37 4.83 -12.23 -9.44
N THR A 38 3.92 -11.99 -10.38
CA THR A 38 3.43 -10.65 -10.70
C THR A 38 2.04 -10.40 -10.13
N CYS A 39 1.27 -11.42 -9.77
CA CYS A 39 -0.08 -11.30 -9.24
C CYS A 39 -0.15 -10.37 -8.02
N ALA A 40 0.81 -10.45 -7.10
CA ALA A 40 0.87 -9.57 -5.92
C ALA A 40 1.21 -8.10 -6.25
N ASN A 41 1.60 -7.78 -7.49
CA ASN A 41 1.90 -6.43 -7.96
C ASN A 41 0.71 -5.80 -8.67
N TYR A 42 -0.51 -6.32 -8.49
CA TYR A 42 -1.72 -5.72 -9.04
C TYR A 42 -2.80 -5.62 -7.97
N TYR A 43 -3.68 -4.65 -8.13
CA TYR A 43 -4.88 -4.51 -7.33
C TYR A 43 -6.07 -4.12 -8.22
N LEU A 44 -7.27 -4.55 -7.83
CA LEU A 44 -8.51 -4.08 -8.44
C LEU A 44 -8.88 -2.73 -7.86
N SER A 45 -9.06 -1.75 -8.72
CA SER A 45 -9.57 -0.44 -8.30
C SER A 45 -11.09 -0.38 -8.44
N GLY A 46 -11.78 0.10 -7.41
CA GLY A 46 -13.24 0.17 -7.38
C GLY A 46 -13.77 0.90 -6.15
N SER A 47 -14.99 0.56 -5.70
CA SER A 47 -15.55 1.13 -4.46
C SER A 47 -14.73 0.78 -3.21
N SER A 48 -13.99 -0.32 -3.26
CA SER A 48 -12.96 -0.68 -2.30
C SER A 48 -11.86 -1.36 -3.09
N ASP A 49 -10.62 -0.90 -2.91
CA ASP A 49 -9.51 -1.50 -3.63
C ASP A 49 -9.14 -2.84 -3.00
N ILE A 50 -8.82 -3.82 -3.84
CA ILE A 50 -8.55 -5.19 -3.42
C ILE A 50 -7.24 -5.65 -4.02
N GLN A 51 -6.30 -6.08 -3.17
CA GLN A 51 -5.03 -6.64 -3.65
C GLN A 51 -5.30 -7.95 -4.39
N CYS A 52 -4.67 -8.13 -5.55
CA CYS A 52 -4.74 -9.39 -6.25
C CYS A 52 -3.96 -10.48 -5.49
N LYS A 53 -4.46 -11.72 -5.50
CA LYS A 53 -3.85 -12.85 -4.81
C LYS A 53 -3.80 -14.09 -5.69
N TRP A 54 -2.64 -14.74 -5.68
CA TRP A 54 -2.45 -16.01 -6.35
C TRP A 54 -3.10 -17.16 -5.57
N ASN A 55 -3.93 -17.94 -6.24
CA ASN A 55 -4.60 -19.13 -5.68
C ASN A 55 -4.04 -20.43 -6.26
N GLY A 56 -2.71 -20.49 -6.46
CA GLY A 56 -2.00 -21.69 -6.92
C GLY A 56 -2.06 -21.92 -8.43
N SER A 57 -3.18 -21.62 -9.10
CA SER A 57 -3.33 -21.83 -10.55
C SER A 57 -3.76 -20.58 -11.32
N TYR A 58 -4.26 -19.56 -10.62
CA TYR A 58 -4.69 -18.30 -11.22
C TYR A 58 -4.62 -17.17 -10.20
N CYS A 59 -4.54 -15.94 -10.71
CA CYS A 59 -4.64 -14.73 -9.92
C CYS A 59 -6.11 -14.33 -9.73
N SER A 60 -6.48 -13.93 -8.53
CA SER A 60 -7.87 -13.69 -8.15
C SER A 60 -8.04 -12.50 -7.22
N ASP A 61 -9.28 -12.06 -7.10
CA ASP A 61 -9.71 -10.93 -6.30
C ASP A 61 -9.86 -11.41 -4.84
N GLY A 62 -8.79 -11.42 -4.07
CA GLY A 62 -8.81 -12.09 -2.75
C GLY A 62 -7.64 -11.82 -1.83
N GLY A 63 -6.78 -10.84 -2.15
CA GLY A 63 -5.65 -10.44 -1.30
C GLY A 63 -6.04 -9.61 -0.08
N GLY A 64 -7.31 -9.23 0.02
CA GLY A 64 -7.85 -8.38 1.08
C GLY A 64 -8.06 -6.95 0.61
N ILE A 65 -8.89 -6.23 1.36
CA ILE A 65 -9.12 -4.80 1.13
C ILE A 65 -7.83 -4.06 1.45
N CYS A 66 -7.45 -3.16 0.57
CA CYS A 66 -6.31 -2.29 0.74
C CYS A 66 -6.72 -0.84 0.44
N ALA A 67 -5.95 0.10 0.96
CA ALA A 67 -6.13 1.51 0.67
C ALA A 67 -5.13 1.93 -0.41
N THR A 68 -5.61 2.57 -1.47
CA THR A 68 -4.72 3.34 -2.33
C THR A 68 -4.47 4.71 -1.72
N VAL A 69 -3.23 5.17 -1.89
CA VAL A 69 -2.91 6.58 -1.73
C VAL A 69 -2.94 7.25 -3.09
N ALA A 70 -3.67 8.36 -3.20
CA ALA A 70 -3.55 9.22 -4.37
C ALA A 70 -2.13 9.79 -4.41
N CYS A 71 -1.46 9.68 -5.55
CA CYS A 71 -0.19 10.33 -5.80
C CYS A 71 -0.37 11.83 -5.59
N LYS A 72 0.48 12.44 -4.75
CA LYS A 72 0.48 13.88 -4.50
C LYS A 72 1.88 14.41 -4.72
N GLY A 73 1.99 15.48 -5.48
CA GLY A 73 3.25 16.13 -5.77
C GLY A 73 3.49 16.40 -7.25
N THR A 74 4.66 16.96 -7.54
CA THR A 74 5.12 17.30 -8.90
C THR A 74 5.61 16.06 -9.63
N ALA A 75 5.20 15.88 -10.88
CA ALA A 75 5.70 14.78 -11.72
C ALA A 75 7.18 15.00 -12.08
N VAL A 76 8.01 13.98 -11.86
CA VAL A 76 9.45 13.98 -12.17
C VAL A 76 9.83 12.75 -13.00
N SER A 77 10.90 12.89 -13.77
CA SER A 77 11.41 11.81 -14.63
C SER A 77 11.99 10.64 -13.84
N SER A 78 12.56 10.88 -12.64
CA SER A 78 12.94 9.83 -11.71
C SER A 78 12.98 10.37 -10.27
N CYS A 79 12.61 9.54 -9.29
CA CYS A 79 12.78 9.91 -7.88
C CYS A 79 14.27 10.03 -7.51
N SER A 80 15.15 9.26 -8.14
CA SER A 80 16.60 9.25 -7.87
C SER A 80 17.32 10.55 -8.24
N SER A 81 16.70 11.39 -9.08
CA SER A 81 17.21 12.72 -9.43
C SER A 81 16.93 13.78 -8.37
N LEU A 82 16.14 13.46 -7.35
CA LEU A 82 15.78 14.38 -6.27
C LEU A 82 16.78 14.25 -5.13
N VAL A 83 17.19 15.40 -4.60
CA VAL A 83 18.20 15.51 -3.53
C VAL A 83 17.52 16.07 -2.28
N GLY A 84 17.61 15.36 -1.16
CA GLY A 84 17.13 15.82 0.14
C GLY A 84 15.92 15.08 0.68
N ASN A 85 15.50 15.44 1.90
CA ASN A 85 14.46 14.75 2.66
C ASN A 85 13.03 15.14 2.24
N GLU A 86 12.88 16.01 1.23
CA GLU A 86 11.61 16.63 0.82
C GLU A 86 10.82 15.80 -0.19
N CYS A 87 11.28 14.59 -0.53
CA CYS A 87 10.59 13.71 -1.50
C CYS A 87 9.19 13.34 -1.04
N ASN A 88 9.03 13.17 0.28
CA ASN A 88 7.85 12.55 0.85
C ASN A 88 6.61 13.43 0.62
N ASN A 89 5.64 12.90 -0.14
CA ASN A 89 4.41 13.60 -0.56
C ASN A 89 4.58 14.83 -1.47
N SER A 90 5.77 15.04 -2.03
CA SER A 90 6.07 16.21 -2.87
C SER A 90 6.30 15.87 -4.35
N TYR A 91 6.59 14.61 -4.69
CA TYR A 91 6.90 14.20 -6.05
C TYR A 91 6.35 12.83 -6.43
N THR A 92 6.10 12.67 -7.72
CA THR A 92 5.57 11.44 -8.33
C THR A 92 6.38 11.08 -9.58
N THR A 93 6.55 9.80 -9.88
CA THR A 93 7.16 9.36 -11.14
C THR A 93 6.42 8.15 -11.70
N SER A 94 6.01 8.21 -12.97
CA SER A 94 5.33 7.08 -13.66
C SER A 94 4.18 6.43 -12.86
N GLY A 95 3.40 7.23 -12.12
CA GLY A 95 2.31 6.74 -11.28
C GLY A 95 2.73 6.19 -9.92
N TYR A 96 3.96 6.44 -9.45
CA TYR A 96 4.46 6.04 -8.14
C TYR A 96 4.83 7.27 -7.30
N GLN A 97 4.62 7.21 -5.99
CA GLN A 97 5.02 8.27 -5.05
C GLN A 97 6.53 8.20 -4.80
N CYS A 98 7.22 9.34 -4.81
CA CYS A 98 8.59 9.41 -4.33
C CYS A 98 8.61 9.46 -2.79
N LEU A 99 9.44 8.63 -2.17
CA LEU A 99 9.63 8.53 -0.73
C LEU A 99 11.07 8.90 -0.38
N SER A 100 11.27 9.45 0.83
CA SER A 100 12.62 9.72 1.34
C SER A 100 13.16 8.51 2.09
N ALA A 101 14.41 8.12 1.80
CA ALA A 101 15.22 7.16 2.54
C ALA A 101 16.50 7.81 3.05
N GLU A 102 17.23 7.12 3.94
CA GLU A 102 18.51 7.59 4.50
C GLU A 102 19.55 8.01 3.44
N ASN A 103 19.43 7.52 2.20
CA ASN A 103 20.34 7.83 1.09
C ASN A 103 19.67 8.58 -0.08
N GLY A 104 18.58 9.31 0.17
CA GLY A 104 17.91 10.15 -0.82
C GLY A 104 16.51 9.67 -1.19
N CYS A 105 16.02 10.09 -2.36
CA CYS A 105 14.65 9.81 -2.78
C CYS A 105 14.57 8.51 -3.59
N PHE A 106 13.57 7.68 -3.29
CA PHE A 106 13.31 6.43 -4.00
C PHE A 106 11.85 6.33 -4.43
N GLN A 107 11.61 5.53 -5.46
CA GLN A 107 10.26 5.25 -5.93
C GLN A 107 9.60 4.23 -4.99
N ASN A 108 8.38 4.51 -4.53
CA ASN A 108 7.60 3.50 -3.81
C ASN A 108 7.36 2.28 -4.73
N SER A 109 7.34 1.08 -4.16
CA SER A 109 6.94 -0.15 -4.85
C SER A 109 5.44 -0.20 -5.17
N SER A 110 4.65 0.67 -4.54
CA SER A 110 3.22 0.79 -4.75
C SER A 110 2.92 1.86 -5.79
N GLN A 111 2.25 1.52 -6.91
CA GLN A 111 1.69 2.58 -7.75
C GLN A 111 0.57 3.25 -6.98
N CYS A 112 0.51 4.55 -7.14
CA CYS A 112 -0.62 5.34 -6.73
C CYS A 112 -1.87 4.91 -7.50
N ALA A 113 -3.03 5.18 -6.90
CA ALA A 113 -4.27 5.20 -7.66
C ALA A 113 -4.11 6.15 -8.85
N SER A 114 -4.33 5.62 -10.05
CA SER A 114 -4.60 6.46 -11.21
C SER A 114 -5.94 7.14 -10.94
N ASN A 115 -5.90 8.46 -10.76
CA ASN A 115 -7.10 9.29 -10.57
C ASN A 115 -7.93 9.29 -11.86
#